data_AF-A0A382YXV9-F1
#
_entry.id   AF-A0A382YXV9-F1
#
_cell.length_a   1.000
_cell.length_b   1.000
_cell.length_c   1.000
_cell.angle_alpha   90.00
_cell.angle_beta   90.00
_cell.angle_gamma   90.00
#
_symmetry.space_group_name_H-M   'P 1'
#
loop_
_entity.id
_entity.type
_entity.pdbx_description
1 polymer ?
#
loop_
_entity_poly.entity_id
_entity_poly.type
_entity_poly.pdbx_seq_one_letter_code
_entity_poly.pdbx_strand_id
1 'polypeptide(L)'
;MMGMLPKTTNDQIRSIPIDYGSPIIISDADEVLVVFMARFESFLKYHGNYFNWSSFKLTGNVRRLSDDYIFSQKEVFSLLDKFFETETATLDAVPGANEALQYLSSRAQIIILSNVPAAYHADRKVCLSKHGMDYPLIVNSGPKGPAVQKIAGKTQAPIFFIDDSP
;
A
#
# COMPACT_ATOMS: atom_id res chain seq x y z
N MET A 1 -18.44 -7.49 -11.30
CA MET A 1 -17.38 -8.49 -11.57
C MET A 1 -16.23 -8.19 -10.61
N MET A 2 -15.91 -9.10 -9.68
CA MET A 2 -14.65 -9.03 -8.94
C MET A 2 -13.53 -9.00 -9.98
N GLY A 3 -12.65 -7.99 -9.90
CA GLY A 3 -11.50 -7.89 -10.80
C GLY A 3 -10.67 -9.17 -10.71
N MET A 4 -10.21 -9.68 -11.85
CA MET A 4 -9.35 -10.87 -11.90
C MET A 4 -8.07 -10.59 -11.10
N LEU A 5 -7.74 -11.46 -10.15
CA LEU A 5 -6.52 -11.36 -9.35
C LEU A 5 -5.29 -11.36 -10.30
N PRO A 6 -4.41 -10.35 -10.26
CA PRO A 6 -3.22 -10.33 -11.10
C PRO A 6 -2.36 -11.56 -10.86
N LYS A 7 -1.78 -12.12 -11.93
CA LYS A 7 -0.92 -13.31 -11.86
C LYS A 7 0.24 -13.11 -10.88
N THR A 8 0.89 -11.94 -10.95
CA THR A 8 2.00 -11.57 -10.07
C THR A 8 1.59 -11.56 -8.59
N THR A 9 0.41 -11.01 -8.26
CA THR A 9 -0.14 -11.06 -6.90
C THR A 9 -0.41 -12.51 -6.47
N ASN A 10 -1.05 -13.31 -7.32
CA ASN A 10 -1.35 -14.70 -7.02
C ASN A 10 -0.08 -15.54 -6.77
N ASP A 11 0.97 -15.32 -7.55
CA ASP A 11 2.22 -16.08 -7.42
C ASP A 11 2.94 -15.74 -6.10
N GLN A 12 2.95 -14.47 -5.68
CA GLN A 12 3.44 -14.07 -4.34
C GLN A 12 2.61 -14.67 -3.20
N ILE A 13 1.28 -14.68 -3.31
CA ILE A 13 0.41 -15.30 -2.28
C ILE A 13 0.70 -16.80 -2.16
N ARG A 14 1.01 -17.48 -3.27
CA ARG A 14 1.36 -18.90 -3.26
C ARG A 14 2.71 -19.17 -2.59
N SER A 15 3.67 -18.27 -2.73
CA SER A 15 5.03 -18.45 -2.17
C SER A 15 5.14 -18.17 -0.67
N ILE A 16 4.21 -17.40 -0.08
CA ILE A 16 4.24 -17.09 1.35
C ILE A 16 3.75 -18.30 2.17
N PRO A 17 4.55 -18.79 3.14
CA PRO A 17 4.10 -19.82 4.07
C PRO A 17 3.01 -19.24 4.97
N ILE A 18 1.90 -19.96 5.11
CA ILE A 18 0.81 -19.60 6.00
C ILE A 18 0.52 -20.82 6.87
N ASP A 19 0.61 -20.65 8.18
CA ASP A 19 0.09 -21.60 9.14
C ASP A 19 -1.44 -21.61 9.07
N TYR A 20 -1.97 -22.78 8.71
CA TYR A 20 -3.39 -23.01 8.49
C TYR A 20 -4.25 -22.83 9.75
N GLY A 21 -3.67 -23.04 10.94
CA GLY A 21 -4.38 -22.96 12.21
C GLY A 21 -4.32 -21.60 12.90
N SER A 22 -3.47 -20.68 12.41
CA SER A 22 -3.21 -19.40 13.07
C SER A 22 -3.95 -18.24 12.40
N PRO A 23 -4.52 -17.28 13.19
CA PRO A 23 -5.14 -16.08 12.64
C PRO A 23 -4.19 -15.29 11.74
N ILE A 24 -4.75 -14.54 10.79
CA ILE A 24 -3.98 -13.69 9.87
C ILE A 24 -4.47 -12.26 9.96
N ILE A 25 -3.53 -11.32 10.04
CA ILE A 25 -3.77 -9.89 9.85
C ILE A 25 -3.13 -9.50 8.53
N ILE A 26 -3.95 -9.01 7.62
CA ILE A 26 -3.50 -8.41 6.36
C ILE A 26 -3.57 -6.91 6.55
N SER A 27 -2.45 -6.21 6.36
CA SER A 27 -2.38 -4.75 6.49
C SER A 27 -2.19 -4.10 5.12
N ASP A 28 -2.92 -3.04 4.81
CA ASP A 28 -2.42 -2.04 3.85
C ASP A 28 -1.07 -1.50 4.35
N ALA A 29 -0.28 -0.95 3.42
CA ALA A 29 0.92 -0.22 3.72
C ALA A 29 0.70 1.30 3.65
N ASP A 30 0.13 1.84 2.56
CA ASP A 30 0.00 3.30 2.42
C ASP A 30 -1.06 3.81 3.41
N GLU A 31 -0.74 4.88 4.16
CA GLU A 31 -1.56 5.46 5.25
C GLU A 31 -1.89 4.55 6.45
N VAL A 32 -1.56 3.26 6.38
CA VAL A 32 -1.66 2.33 7.53
C VAL A 32 -0.30 2.06 8.17
N LEU A 33 0.75 1.84 7.38
CA LEU A 33 2.11 1.55 7.86
C LEU A 33 3.12 2.64 7.51
N VAL A 34 2.94 3.30 6.37
CA VAL A 34 3.81 4.39 5.90
C VAL A 34 2.98 5.61 5.52
N VAL A 35 3.51 6.80 5.83
CA VAL A 35 2.87 8.09 5.56
C VAL A 35 3.05 8.42 4.08
N PHE A 36 1.98 8.24 3.29
CA PHE A 36 2.00 8.41 1.84
C PHE A 36 1.57 9.82 1.44
N MET A 37 0.42 10.28 1.92
CA MET A 37 -0.28 11.45 1.41
C MET A 37 0.47 12.73 1.73
N ALA A 38 0.98 12.90 2.96
CA ALA A 38 1.78 14.07 3.32
C ALA A 38 3.10 14.15 2.51
N ARG A 39 3.70 12.99 2.21
CA ARG A 39 4.89 12.91 1.34
C ARG A 39 4.54 13.21 -0.11
N PHE A 40 3.41 12.71 -0.60
CA PHE A 40 2.93 12.98 -1.95
C PHE A 40 2.55 14.45 -2.14
N GLU A 41 1.93 15.12 -1.16
CA GLU A 41 1.67 16.58 -1.22
C GLU A 41 2.97 17.39 -1.31
N SER A 42 3.99 17.01 -0.53
CA SER A 42 5.29 17.67 -0.56
C SER A 42 5.97 17.50 -1.93
N PHE A 43 5.90 16.29 -2.49
CA PHE A 43 6.36 16.00 -3.84
C PHE A 43 5.61 16.84 -4.89
N LEU A 44 4.28 16.88 -4.84
CA LEU A 44 3.47 17.70 -5.74
C LEU A 44 3.88 19.17 -5.67
N LYS A 45 4.01 19.71 -4.45
CA LYS A 45 4.41 21.11 -4.22
C LYS A 45 5.77 21.42 -4.83
N TYR A 46 6.75 20.53 -4.64
CA TYR A 46 8.07 20.66 -5.26
C TYR A 46 8.00 20.70 -6.79
N HIS A 47 7.06 19.97 -7.38
CA HIS A 47 6.81 19.94 -8.83
C HIS A 47 5.82 21.02 -9.34
N GLY A 48 5.49 22.04 -8.53
CA GLY A 48 4.59 23.11 -8.95
C GLY A 48 3.11 22.71 -8.99
N ASN A 49 2.74 21.65 -8.26
CA ASN A 49 1.40 21.08 -8.20
C ASN A 49 0.88 21.05 -6.75
N TYR A 50 -0.38 20.70 -6.56
CA TYR A 50 -0.97 20.48 -5.24
C TYR A 50 -2.11 19.47 -5.29
N PHE A 51 -2.47 18.95 -4.12
CA PHE A 51 -3.64 18.10 -3.96
C PHE A 51 -4.84 18.93 -3.48
N ASN A 52 -5.98 18.76 -4.13
CA ASN A 52 -7.25 19.37 -3.77
C ASN A 52 -8.08 18.39 -2.93
N TRP A 53 -8.34 18.75 -1.69
CA TRP A 53 -9.02 17.89 -0.71
C TRP A 53 -10.56 17.80 -0.86
N SER A 54 -11.10 18.08 -2.04
CA SER A 54 -12.55 17.94 -2.30
C SER A 54 -13.02 16.48 -2.22
N SER A 55 -12.11 15.51 -2.38
CA SER A 55 -12.38 14.10 -2.13
C SER A 55 -11.09 13.32 -1.88
N PHE A 56 -11.19 12.08 -1.38
CA PHE A 56 -10.05 11.19 -1.13
C PHE A 56 -9.47 10.50 -2.39
N LYS A 57 -10.02 10.75 -3.58
CA LYS A 57 -9.50 10.15 -4.83
C LYS A 57 -8.25 10.89 -5.31
N LEU A 58 -7.20 10.19 -5.71
CA LEU A 58 -6.04 10.86 -6.32
C LEU A 58 -6.36 11.49 -7.68
N THR A 59 -7.03 10.73 -8.55
CA THR A 59 -7.44 11.20 -9.87
C THR A 59 -8.55 12.25 -9.77
N GLY A 60 -8.38 13.38 -10.47
CA GLY A 60 -9.31 14.51 -10.44
C GLY A 60 -9.03 15.54 -9.34
N ASN A 61 -8.10 15.25 -8.42
CA ASN A 61 -7.75 16.15 -7.32
C ASN A 61 -6.32 16.67 -7.35
N VAL A 62 -5.45 16.18 -8.25
CA VAL A 62 -4.14 16.79 -8.47
C VAL A 62 -4.27 17.97 -9.43
N ARG A 63 -3.69 19.11 -9.07
CA ARG A 63 -3.80 20.37 -9.82
C ARG A 63 -2.48 21.10 -9.93
N ARG A 64 -2.30 21.88 -11.00
CA ARG A 64 -1.12 22.72 -11.19
C ARG A 64 -1.31 24.07 -10.50
N LEU A 65 -0.29 24.55 -9.79
CA LEU A 65 -0.35 25.79 -9.00
C LEU A 65 -0.53 27.05 -9.87
N SER A 66 0.01 27.06 -11.08
CA SER A 66 0.05 28.27 -11.91
C SER A 66 -1.30 28.70 -12.48
N ASP A 67 -2.18 27.73 -12.77
CA ASP A 67 -3.39 27.96 -13.56
C ASP A 67 -4.56 27.03 -13.19
N ASP A 68 -4.45 26.31 -12.07
CA ASP A 68 -5.50 25.40 -11.58
C ASP A 68 -5.84 24.26 -12.55
N TYR A 69 -4.93 23.93 -13.49
CA TYR A 69 -5.12 22.83 -14.44
C TYR A 69 -5.31 21.50 -13.70
N ILE A 70 -6.41 20.79 -14.00
CA ILE A 70 -6.71 19.48 -13.44
C ILE A 70 -6.04 18.41 -14.30
N PHE A 71 -5.14 17.64 -13.68
CA PHE A 71 -4.46 16.56 -14.37
C PHE A 71 -5.41 15.42 -14.74
N SER A 72 -5.24 14.88 -15.95
CA SER A 72 -5.90 13.65 -16.37
C SER A 72 -5.42 12.45 -15.55
N GLN A 73 -6.20 11.36 -15.56
CA GLN A 73 -5.83 10.13 -14.87
C GLN A 73 -4.43 9.63 -15.28
N LYS A 74 -4.11 9.67 -16.58
CA LYS A 74 -2.80 9.23 -17.10
C LYS A 74 -1.66 10.08 -16.54
N GLU A 75 -1.85 11.38 -16.44
CA GLU A 75 -0.82 12.28 -15.91
C GLU A 75 -0.66 12.10 -14.39
N VAL A 76 -1.75 11.93 -13.64
CA VAL A 76 -1.68 11.60 -12.21
C VAL A 76 -0.92 10.29 -11.99
N PHE A 77 -1.19 9.26 -12.79
CA PHE A 77 -0.43 8.01 -12.70
C PHE A 77 1.04 8.18 -13.07
N SER A 78 1.36 9.05 -14.03
CA SER A 78 2.75 9.37 -14.36
C SER A 78 3.46 10.15 -13.25
N LEU A 79 2.75 11.01 -12.51
CA LEU A 79 3.27 11.69 -11.32
C LEU A 79 3.48 10.72 -10.16
N LEU A 80 2.53 9.80 -9.95
CA LEU A 80 2.65 8.76 -8.92
C LEU A 80 3.82 7.83 -9.19
N ASP A 81 4.03 7.42 -10.44
CA ASP A 81 5.16 6.57 -10.81
C ASP A 81 6.50 7.24 -10.47
N LYS A 82 6.67 8.52 -10.83
CA LYS A 82 7.85 9.32 -10.44
C LYS A 82 8.00 9.48 -8.93
N PHE A 83 6.89 9.68 -8.21
CA PHE A 83 6.89 9.73 -6.76
C PHE A 83 7.39 8.39 -6.17
N PHE A 84 6.84 7.28 -6.62
CA PHE A 84 7.26 5.97 -6.12
C PHE A 84 8.71 5.65 -6.48
N GLU A 85 9.17 6.02 -7.67
CA GLU A 85 10.57 5.88 -8.07
C GLU A 85 11.54 6.58 -7.10
N THR A 86 11.14 7.73 -6.56
CA THR A 86 12.04 8.60 -5.78
C THR A 86 11.86 8.46 -4.27
N GLU A 87 10.66 8.18 -3.79
CA GLU A 87 10.30 8.29 -2.37
C GLU A 87 10.01 6.94 -1.70
N THR A 88 9.76 5.86 -2.47
CA THR A 88 9.25 4.58 -1.89
C THR A 88 10.15 4.03 -0.78
N ALA A 89 11.47 4.13 -0.91
CA ALA A 89 12.43 3.56 0.05
C ALA A 89 12.62 4.40 1.33
N THR A 90 11.99 5.57 1.42
CA THR A 90 12.25 6.62 2.41
C THR A 90 10.99 7.24 3.02
N LEU A 91 9.82 6.66 2.78
CA LEU A 91 8.59 7.10 3.46
C LEU A 91 8.72 6.91 4.98
N ASP A 92 8.13 7.84 5.74
CA ASP A 92 8.10 7.75 7.19
C ASP A 92 7.08 6.70 7.64
N ALA A 93 7.33 6.02 8.75
CA ALA A 93 6.34 5.13 9.34
C ALA A 93 5.15 5.93 9.91
N VAL A 94 3.95 5.35 9.81
CA VAL A 94 2.80 5.84 10.58
C VAL A 94 3.09 5.67 12.08
N PRO A 95 2.90 6.71 12.91
CA PRO A 95 3.19 6.62 14.35
C PRO A 95 2.47 5.44 15.02
N GLY A 96 3.22 4.59 15.71
CA GLY A 96 2.68 3.42 16.42
C GLY A 96 2.48 2.18 15.55
N ALA A 97 2.71 2.24 14.23
CA ALA A 97 2.46 1.12 13.33
C ALA A 97 3.35 -0.10 13.66
N ASN A 98 4.64 0.11 13.87
CA ASN A 98 5.57 -0.95 14.22
C ASN A 98 5.21 -1.60 15.56
N GLU A 99 4.94 -0.78 16.59
CA GLU A 99 4.56 -1.25 17.92
C GLU A 99 3.26 -2.07 17.89
N ALA A 100 2.28 -1.60 17.11
CA ALA A 100 1.02 -2.31 16.92
C ALA A 100 1.22 -3.65 16.21
N LEU A 101 1.97 -3.69 15.09
CA LEU A 101 2.26 -4.93 14.38
C LEU A 101 3.07 -5.90 15.23
N GLN A 102 4.06 -5.42 15.98
CA GLN A 102 4.85 -6.25 16.90
C GLN A 102 3.94 -6.90 17.95
N TYR A 103 3.07 -6.12 18.59
CA TYR A 103 2.12 -6.64 19.56
C TYR A 103 1.17 -7.66 18.95
N LEU A 104 0.63 -7.38 17.76
CA LEU A 104 -0.28 -8.27 17.05
C LEU A 104 0.39 -9.56 16.54
N SER A 105 1.67 -9.49 16.17
CA SER A 105 2.45 -10.64 15.68
C SER A 105 2.61 -11.75 16.73
N SER A 106 2.40 -11.45 18.01
CA SER A 106 2.36 -12.45 19.09
C SER A 106 1.13 -13.38 19.04
N ARG A 107 0.11 -13.05 18.23
CA ARG A 107 -1.18 -13.75 18.17
C ARG A 107 -1.61 -14.15 16.76
N ALA A 108 -1.04 -13.51 15.76
CA ALA A 108 -1.45 -13.67 14.37
C ALA A 108 -0.25 -13.54 13.43
N GLN A 109 -0.36 -14.21 12.30
CA GLN A 109 0.55 -14.00 11.18
C GLN A 109 0.26 -12.64 10.55
N ILE A 110 1.29 -11.85 10.27
CA ILE A 110 1.15 -10.56 9.60
C ILE A 110 1.53 -10.72 8.12
N ILE A 111 0.70 -10.17 7.25
CA ILE A 111 0.98 -10.04 5.82
C ILE A 111 0.73 -8.59 5.42
N ILE A 112 1.67 -7.98 4.71
CA ILE A 112 1.52 -6.63 4.18
C ILE A 112 1.07 -6.75 2.72
N LEU A 113 -0.05 -6.10 2.37
CA LEU A 113 -0.61 -6.07 1.03
C LEU A 113 -0.58 -4.62 0.51
N SER A 114 0.40 -4.30 -0.31
CA SER A 114 0.61 -2.94 -0.84
C SER A 114 0.19 -2.84 -2.31
N ASN A 115 -0.39 -1.71 -2.70
CA ASN A 115 -0.66 -1.39 -4.11
C ASN A 115 0.47 -0.57 -4.77
N VAL A 116 1.65 -0.49 -4.14
CA VAL A 116 2.84 0.08 -4.80
C VAL A 116 3.11 -0.66 -6.11
N PRO A 117 3.48 0.04 -7.20
CA PRO A 117 3.82 -0.62 -8.45
C PRO A 117 4.89 -1.71 -8.25
N ALA A 118 4.75 -2.82 -8.96
CA ALA A 118 5.62 -3.98 -8.78
C ALA A 118 7.11 -3.68 -8.99
N ALA A 119 7.43 -2.65 -9.78
CA ALA A 119 8.80 -2.18 -10.00
C ALA A 119 9.48 -1.73 -8.69
N TYR A 120 8.71 -1.22 -7.72
CA TYR A 120 9.21 -0.68 -6.46
C TYR A 120 8.97 -1.63 -5.27
N HIS A 121 8.73 -2.91 -5.53
CA HIS A 121 8.59 -3.94 -4.48
C HIS A 121 9.82 -3.95 -3.56
N ALA A 122 11.03 -3.91 -4.14
CA ALA A 122 12.28 -3.94 -3.38
C ALA A 122 12.41 -2.70 -2.48
N ASP A 123 12.11 -1.52 -3.00
CA ASP A 123 12.15 -0.27 -2.26
C ASP A 123 11.14 -0.24 -1.12
N ARG A 124 9.92 -0.75 -1.36
CA ARG A 124 8.90 -0.86 -0.31
C ARG A 124 9.36 -1.78 0.80
N LYS A 125 9.97 -2.92 0.45
CA LYS A 125 10.54 -3.84 1.44
C LYS A 125 11.65 -3.16 2.26
N VAL A 126 12.55 -2.42 1.61
CA VAL A 126 13.61 -1.65 2.28
C VAL A 126 13.01 -0.62 3.23
N CYS A 127 11.97 0.11 2.80
CA CYS A 127 11.29 1.11 3.62
C CYS A 127 10.70 0.49 4.89
N LEU A 128 9.94 -0.59 4.75
CA LEU A 128 9.30 -1.27 5.88
C LEU A 128 10.34 -1.86 6.85
N SER A 129 11.40 -2.45 6.31
CA SER A 129 12.52 -3.03 7.09
C SER A 129 13.24 -1.98 7.94
N LYS A 130 13.50 -0.78 7.39
CA LYS A 130 14.10 0.33 8.14
C LYS A 130 13.28 0.75 9.36
N HIS A 131 11.98 0.48 9.34
CA HIS A 131 11.04 0.78 10.43
C HIS A 131 10.69 -0.45 11.29
N GLY A 132 11.39 -1.57 11.13
CA GLY A 132 11.19 -2.80 11.91
C GLY A 132 9.99 -3.66 11.48
N MET A 133 9.36 -3.34 10.35
CA MET A 133 8.16 -4.04 9.84
C MET A 133 8.53 -5.10 8.78
N ASP A 134 9.44 -6.01 9.12
CA ASP A 134 9.97 -7.08 8.25
C ASP A 134 9.00 -8.26 8.02
N TYR A 135 7.74 -7.98 7.71
CA TYR A 135 6.71 -8.99 7.45
C TYR A 135 6.64 -9.36 5.96
N PRO A 136 6.08 -10.53 5.60
CA PRO A 136 5.82 -10.89 4.21
C PRO A 136 5.06 -9.78 3.46
N LEU A 137 5.69 -9.24 2.41
CA LEU A 137 5.12 -8.21 1.55
C LEU A 137 4.60 -8.83 0.26
N ILE A 138 3.35 -8.49 -0.09
CA ILE A 138 2.76 -8.75 -1.41
C ILE A 138 2.48 -7.41 -2.07
N VAL A 139 2.99 -7.22 -3.29
CA VAL A 139 2.53 -6.13 -4.16
C VAL A 139 1.34 -6.57 -5.00
N ASN A 140 0.33 -5.72 -5.05
CA ASN A 140 -0.93 -5.92 -5.74
C ASN A 140 -1.19 -4.76 -6.71
N SER A 141 -2.12 -4.97 -7.65
CA SER A 141 -2.62 -3.91 -8.51
C SER A 141 -4.15 -4.00 -8.59
N GLY A 142 -4.82 -2.86 -8.48
CA GLY A 142 -6.28 -2.79 -8.48
C GLY A 142 -6.88 -3.08 -7.10
N PRO A 143 -8.16 -3.51 -7.03
CA PRO A 143 -8.83 -3.78 -5.77
C PRO A 143 -8.11 -4.88 -4.97
N LYS A 144 -8.08 -4.73 -3.64
CA LYS A 144 -7.43 -5.69 -2.73
C LYS A 144 -8.29 -6.90 -2.39
N GLY A 145 -9.61 -6.79 -2.52
CA GLY A 145 -10.57 -7.87 -2.19
C GLY A 145 -10.21 -9.24 -2.79
N PRO A 146 -9.89 -9.37 -4.09
CA PRO A 146 -9.46 -10.66 -4.67
C PRO A 146 -8.18 -11.23 -4.05
N ALA A 147 -7.22 -10.38 -3.66
CA ALA A 147 -5.98 -10.81 -3.02
C ALA A 147 -6.24 -11.27 -1.58
N VAL A 148 -7.04 -10.50 -0.83
CA VAL A 148 -7.51 -10.86 0.52
C VAL A 148 -8.26 -12.19 0.49
N GLN A 149 -9.19 -12.38 -0.46
CA GLN A 149 -9.92 -13.64 -0.62
C GLN A 149 -8.99 -14.82 -0.92
N LYS A 150 -7.95 -14.60 -1.74
CA LYS A 150 -6.99 -15.65 -2.08
C LYS A 150 -6.11 -16.05 -0.89
N ILE A 151 -5.69 -15.09 -0.07
CA ILE A 151 -4.99 -15.34 1.19
C ILE A 151 -5.92 -16.08 2.15
N ALA A 152 -7.19 -15.67 2.22
CA ALA A 152 -8.17 -16.27 3.11
C ALA A 152 -8.43 -17.75 2.82
N GLY A 153 -8.38 -18.17 1.56
CA GLY A 153 -8.47 -19.58 1.19
C GLY A 153 -7.32 -20.46 1.67
N LYS A 154 -6.28 -19.91 2.33
CA LYS A 154 -5.11 -20.66 2.85
C LYS A 154 -5.19 -20.95 4.35
N THR A 155 -6.24 -20.55 5.06
CA THR A 155 -6.41 -20.77 6.51
C THR A 155 -7.86 -21.07 6.88
N GLN A 156 -8.08 -21.68 8.04
CA GLN A 156 -9.42 -21.82 8.67
C GLN A 156 -9.59 -20.91 9.89
N ALA A 157 -8.54 -20.20 10.31
CA ALA A 157 -8.58 -19.27 11.43
C ALA A 157 -9.16 -17.90 11.03
N PRO A 158 -9.53 -17.04 12.00
CA PRO A 158 -10.00 -15.69 11.72
C PRO A 158 -9.00 -14.85 10.93
N ILE A 159 -9.53 -13.97 10.09
CA ILE A 159 -8.75 -13.03 9.28
C ILE A 159 -9.24 -11.62 9.51
N PHE A 160 -8.29 -10.71 9.63
CA PHE A 160 -8.54 -9.27 9.74
C PHE A 160 -7.83 -8.57 8.59
N PHE A 161 -8.51 -7.62 7.97
CA PHE A 161 -7.91 -6.72 6.99
C PHE A 161 -7.95 -5.30 7.56
N ILE A 162 -6.78 -4.64 7.61
CA ILE A 162 -6.61 -3.28 8.12
C ILE A 162 -6.35 -2.38 6.91
N ASP A 163 -7.21 -1.39 6.71
CA ASP A 163 -7.20 -0.46 5.59
C ASP A 163 -7.66 0.91 6.10
N ASP A 164 -7.15 1.99 5.52
CA ASP A 164 -7.59 3.36 5.79
C ASP A 164 -8.68 3.83 4.82
N SER A 165 -8.95 3.04 3.77
CA SER A 165 -9.91 3.37 2.73
C SER A 165 -11.30 2.71 2.92
N PRO A 166 -12.39 3.34 2.42
CA PRO A 166 -13.77 2.83 2.54
C PRO A 166 -14.08 1.56 1.72
#